data_AF-A0A1B1BBN3-F1
#
_entry.id   AF-A0A1B1BBN3-F1
#
_cell.length_a   1.000
_cell.length_b   1.000
_cell.length_c   1.000
_cell.angle_alpha   90.00
_cell.angle_beta   90.00
_cell.angle_gamma   90.00
#
_symmetry.space_group_name_H-M   'P 1'
#
loop_
_entity.id
_entity.type
_entity.pdbx_description
1 polymer ?
#
loop_
_entity_poly.entity_id
_entity_poly.type
_entity_poly.pdbx_seq_one_letter_code
_entity_poly.pdbx_strand_id
1 'polypeptide(L)'
;MPGIFAFPAAKQFAYAGTSHLAVGGREHVRQAIASADTAVRLYRSAEDDDQSVGDLFAAHVDLARGHLLLGDLDGTEAMLGFVLDSPPERMSASIVRRLTALGRELGRPQYGGAAQAAHLRERLQHTAVLAASPAAHPPELPT
;
A
#
# COMPACT_ATOMS: atom_id res chain seq x y z
N MET A 1 23.45 8.06 -14.97
CA MET A 1 22.00 7.91 -14.73
C MET A 1 21.57 6.51 -15.10
N PRO A 2 20.70 5.85 -14.32
CA PRO A 2 20.05 4.62 -14.74
C PRO A 2 19.24 4.87 -16.03
N GLY A 3 19.23 3.90 -16.95
CA GLY A 3 18.45 4.02 -18.19
C GLY A 3 16.94 3.87 -17.96
N ILE A 4 16.11 4.20 -18.96
CA ILE A 4 14.64 4.11 -18.88
C ILE A 4 14.09 2.70 -18.57
N PHE A 5 14.90 1.66 -18.78
CA PHE A 5 14.59 0.27 -18.44
C PHE A 5 15.18 -0.19 -17.10
N ALA A 6 15.75 0.73 -16.32
CA ALA A 6 16.28 0.41 -15.01
C ALA A 6 15.14 -0.05 -14.08
N PHE A 7 15.48 -0.98 -13.20
CA PHE A 7 14.62 -1.44 -12.12
C PHE A 7 15.33 -1.16 -10.80
N PRO A 8 15.22 0.07 -10.25
CA PRO A 8 15.98 0.47 -9.07
C PRO A 8 15.72 -0.42 -7.87
N ALA A 9 16.67 -0.45 -6.92
CA ALA A 9 16.59 -1.31 -5.74
C ALA A 9 15.28 -1.13 -4.95
N ALA A 10 14.82 0.12 -4.76
CA ALA A 10 13.56 0.41 -4.08
C ALA A 10 12.37 -0.32 -4.74
N LYS A 11 12.33 -0.32 -6.08
CA LYS A 11 11.29 -0.99 -6.87
C LYS A 11 11.38 -2.50 -6.78
N GLN A 12 12.60 -3.05 -6.79
CA GLN A 12 12.85 -4.48 -6.56
C GLN A 12 12.28 -4.94 -5.21
N PHE A 13 12.56 -4.19 -4.15
CA PHE A 13 12.06 -4.51 -2.81
C PHE A 13 10.54 -4.36 -2.68
N ALA A 14 9.93 -3.35 -3.30
CA ALA A 14 8.48 -3.21 -3.32
C ALA A 14 7.81 -4.42 -3.99
N TYR A 15 8.34 -4.85 -5.14
CA TYR A 15 7.81 -6.01 -5.87
C TYR A 15 8.08 -7.34 -5.15
N ALA A 16 9.23 -7.48 -4.48
CA ALA A 16 9.50 -8.62 -3.61
C ALA A 16 8.46 -8.70 -2.47
N GLY A 17 8.11 -7.56 -1.86
CA GLY A 17 7.05 -7.46 -0.85
C GLY A 17 5.71 -7.97 -1.36
N THR A 18 5.23 -7.42 -2.48
CA THR A 18 3.99 -7.89 -3.14
C THR A 18 4.05 -9.39 -3.44
N SER A 19 5.18 -9.87 -3.95
CA SER A 19 5.33 -11.27 -4.39
C SER A 19 5.26 -12.24 -3.21
N HIS A 20 5.95 -11.93 -2.11
CA HIS A 20 5.90 -12.74 -0.90
C HIS A 20 4.49 -12.79 -0.28
N LEU A 21 3.76 -11.67 -0.28
CA LEU A 21 2.37 -11.63 0.15
C LEU A 21 1.42 -12.46 -0.73
N ALA A 22 1.74 -12.59 -2.02
CA ALA A 22 0.96 -13.41 -2.95
C ALA A 22 1.21 -14.91 -2.75
N VAL A 23 2.46 -15.31 -2.46
CA VAL A 23 2.79 -16.70 -2.09
C VAL A 23 2.13 -17.08 -0.77
N GLY A 24 2.11 -16.15 0.21
CA GLY A 24 1.46 -16.37 1.50
C GLY A 24 2.23 -17.32 2.43
N GLY A 25 1.67 -17.60 3.60
CA GLY A 25 2.38 -18.36 4.65
C GLY A 25 3.25 -17.47 5.54
N ARG A 26 3.40 -17.86 6.80
CA ARG A 26 3.95 -16.98 7.85
C ARG A 26 5.37 -16.49 7.55
N GLU A 27 6.20 -17.33 6.95
CA GLU A 27 7.57 -16.94 6.60
C GLU A 27 7.62 -15.92 5.47
N HIS A 28 6.86 -16.14 4.40
CA HIS A 28 6.77 -15.17 3.32
C HIS A 28 6.11 -13.86 3.79
N VAL A 29 5.16 -13.90 4.72
CA VAL A 29 4.63 -12.67 5.33
C VAL A 29 5.73 -11.86 6.03
N ARG A 30 6.64 -12.49 6.79
CA ARG A 30 7.77 -11.78 7.39
C ARG A 30 8.72 -11.21 6.35
N GLN A 31 9.01 -11.98 5.31
CA GLN A 31 9.88 -11.52 4.23
C GLN A 31 9.25 -10.39 3.43
N ALA A 32 7.91 -10.38 3.30
CA ALA A 32 7.18 -9.29 2.70
C ALA A 32 7.33 -7.99 3.50
N ILE A 33 7.16 -8.06 4.83
CA ILE A 33 7.35 -6.92 5.73
C ILE A 33 8.77 -6.37 5.58
N ALA A 34 9.79 -7.23 5.68
CA ALA A 34 11.20 -6.79 5.54
C ALA A 34 11.49 -6.15 4.18
N SER A 35 10.93 -6.70 3.10
CA SER A 35 11.10 -6.17 1.75
C SER A 35 10.39 -4.83 1.58
N ALA A 36 9.11 -4.74 1.97
CA ALA A 36 8.32 -3.52 1.85
C ALA A 36 8.89 -2.38 2.70
N ASP A 37 9.31 -2.66 3.94
CA ASP A 37 9.98 -1.70 4.81
C ASP A 37 11.30 -1.18 4.21
N THR A 38 12.09 -2.08 3.61
CA THR A 38 13.30 -1.69 2.88
C THR A 38 12.99 -0.79 1.67
N ALA A 39 11.94 -1.10 0.92
CA ALA A 39 11.49 -0.26 -0.18
C ALA A 39 11.09 1.14 0.30
N VAL A 40 10.31 1.24 1.38
CA VAL A 40 9.89 2.51 1.97
C VAL A 40 11.11 3.35 2.38
N ARG A 41 12.10 2.75 3.06
CA ARG A 41 13.34 3.46 3.43
C ARG A 41 14.08 3.99 2.20
N LEU A 42 14.25 3.17 1.18
CA LEU A 42 14.99 3.55 -0.03
C LEU A 42 14.28 4.67 -0.80
N TYR A 43 12.95 4.57 -0.96
CA TYR A 43 12.17 5.63 -1.59
C TYR A 43 12.25 6.94 -0.82
N ARG A 44 12.13 6.92 0.52
CA ARG A 44 12.23 8.13 1.35
C ARG A 44 13.61 8.78 1.33
N SER A 45 14.66 8.00 1.06
CA SER A 45 16.03 8.50 0.94
C SER A 45 16.41 8.97 -0.46
N ALA A 46 15.59 8.68 -1.47
CA ALA A 46 15.84 9.09 -2.85
C ALA A 46 15.42 10.56 -3.06
N GLU A 47 16.17 11.28 -3.90
CA GLU A 47 15.80 12.62 -4.39
C GLU A 47 14.48 12.53 -5.19
N ASP A 48 13.66 13.60 -5.17
CA ASP A 48 12.25 13.59 -5.60
C ASP A 48 12.00 12.96 -6.99
N ASP A 49 12.93 13.10 -7.93
CA ASP A 49 12.81 12.58 -9.31
C ASP A 49 12.88 11.04 -9.42
N ASP A 50 13.42 10.33 -8.42
CA ASP A 50 13.51 8.85 -8.40
C ASP A 50 12.37 8.19 -7.58
N GLN A 51 11.49 8.99 -6.97
CA GLN A 51 10.38 8.50 -6.15
C GLN A 51 9.15 8.15 -6.99
N SER A 52 8.99 6.86 -7.30
CA SER A 52 7.70 6.35 -7.78
C SER A 52 6.69 6.36 -6.63
N VAL A 53 5.87 7.42 -6.58
CA VAL A 53 4.78 7.59 -5.58
C VAL A 53 3.88 6.35 -5.52
N GLY A 54 3.58 5.75 -6.67
CA GLY A 54 2.77 4.54 -6.77
C GLY A 54 3.43 3.32 -6.11
N ASP A 55 4.73 3.12 -6.29
CA ASP A 55 5.44 2.01 -5.66
C ASP A 55 5.63 2.24 -4.16
N LEU A 56 5.83 3.50 -3.73
CA LEU A 56 5.88 3.85 -2.32
C LEU A 56 4.53 3.59 -1.62
N PHE A 57 3.41 3.96 -2.25
CA PHE A 57 2.08 3.60 -1.76
C PHE A 57 1.88 2.09 -1.72
N ALA A 58 2.28 1.36 -2.77
CA ALA A 58 2.16 -0.08 -2.80
C ALA A 58 2.96 -0.74 -1.65
N ALA A 59 4.19 -0.28 -1.41
CA ALA A 59 5.02 -0.75 -0.31
C ALA A 59 4.35 -0.50 1.05
N HIS A 60 3.77 0.68 1.27
CA HIS A 60 3.04 0.97 2.51
C HIS A 60 1.81 0.09 2.72
N VAL A 61 0.99 -0.13 1.68
CA VAL A 61 -0.21 -0.98 1.79
C VAL A 61 0.17 -2.45 1.99
N ASP A 62 1.25 -2.92 1.34
CA ASP A 62 1.76 -4.28 1.51
C ASP A 62 2.37 -4.48 2.90
N LEU A 63 3.07 -3.49 3.43
CA LEU A 63 3.58 -3.51 4.80
C LEU A 63 2.42 -3.61 5.80
N ALA A 64 1.38 -2.78 5.65
CA ALA A 64 0.16 -2.85 6.46
C ALA A 64 -0.51 -4.22 6.38
N ARG A 65 -0.66 -4.79 5.18
CA ARG A 65 -1.22 -6.14 5.00
C ARG A 65 -0.36 -7.21 5.68
N GLY A 66 0.97 -7.08 5.63
CA GLY A 66 1.89 -7.99 6.33
C GLY A 66 1.65 -7.99 7.83
N HIS A 67 1.56 -6.80 8.46
CA HIS A 67 1.22 -6.66 9.88
C HIS A 67 -0.14 -7.28 10.21
N LEU A 68 -1.17 -7.01 9.39
CA LEU A 68 -2.51 -7.58 9.59
C LEU A 68 -2.47 -9.11 9.61
N LEU A 69 -1.76 -9.73 8.66
CA LEU A 69 -1.62 -11.18 8.55
C LEU A 69 -0.84 -11.81 9.73
N LEU A 70 -0.04 -11.02 10.45
CA LEU A 70 0.59 -11.43 11.71
C LEU A 70 -0.26 -11.15 12.95
N GLY A 71 -1.43 -10.52 12.78
CA GLY A 71 -2.35 -10.16 13.87
C GLY A 71 -2.03 -8.82 14.53
N ASP A 72 -1.19 -8.00 13.91
CA ASP A 72 -0.75 -6.70 14.42
C ASP A 72 -1.61 -5.57 13.81
N LEU A 73 -2.70 -5.22 14.48
CA LEU A 73 -3.61 -4.16 14.03
C LEU A 73 -3.00 -2.76 14.18
N ASP A 74 -2.22 -2.53 15.23
CA ASP A 74 -1.54 -1.25 15.45
C ASP A 74 -0.48 -1.00 14.37
N GLY A 75 0.32 -2.02 14.04
CA GLY A 75 1.24 -1.97 12.91
C GLY A 75 0.52 -1.79 11.57
N THR A 76 -0.65 -2.39 11.39
CA THR A 76 -1.47 -2.19 10.19
C THR A 76 -1.88 -0.73 10.03
N GLU A 77 -2.41 -0.12 11.10
CA GLU A 77 -2.85 1.28 11.10
C GLU A 77 -1.70 2.26 10.87
N ALA A 78 -0.60 2.08 11.61
CA ALA A 78 0.57 2.94 11.50
C ALA A 78 1.11 3.01 10.07
N MET A 79 1.12 1.88 9.36
CA MET A 79 1.63 1.81 8.00
C MET A 79 0.68 2.40 6.96
N LEU A 80 -0.63 2.42 7.24
CA LEU A 80 -1.63 3.01 6.35
C LEU A 80 -1.67 4.55 6.40
N GLY A 81 -1.22 5.18 7.49
CA GLY A 81 -1.29 6.64 7.66
C GLY A 81 -0.77 7.41 6.44
N PHE A 82 0.44 7.07 5.96
CA PHE A 82 1.04 7.73 4.79
C PHE A 82 0.14 7.70 3.54
N VAL A 83 -0.57 6.59 3.31
CA VAL A 83 -1.46 6.45 2.14
C VAL A 83 -2.79 7.14 2.40
N LEU A 84 -3.37 6.98 3.58
CA LEU A 84 -4.70 7.53 3.89
C LEU A 84 -4.70 9.05 4.07
N ASP A 85 -3.57 9.63 4.46
CA ASP A 85 -3.40 11.08 4.62
C ASP A 85 -2.97 11.76 3.30
N SER A 86 -2.70 10.98 2.25
CA SER A 86 -2.36 11.51 0.93
C SER A 86 -3.60 11.91 0.13
N PRO A 87 -3.49 12.92 -0.77
CA PRO A 87 -4.58 13.28 -1.66
C PRO A 87 -5.04 12.08 -2.51
N PRO A 88 -6.35 11.78 -2.58
CA PRO A 88 -6.87 10.60 -3.28
C PRO A 88 -6.53 10.58 -4.77
N GLU A 89 -6.31 11.74 -5.39
CA GLU A 89 -5.92 11.93 -6.80
C GLU A 89 -4.55 11.29 -7.11
N ARG A 90 -3.69 11.11 -6.11
CA ARG A 90 -2.37 10.48 -6.27
C ARG A 90 -2.45 8.96 -6.28
N MET A 91 -3.59 8.37 -5.94
CA MET A 91 -3.76 6.93 -5.85
C MET A 91 -4.11 6.36 -7.23
N SER A 92 -3.29 5.42 -7.70
CA SER A 92 -3.61 4.68 -8.92
C SER A 92 -4.70 3.63 -8.66
N ALA A 93 -5.33 3.15 -9.74
CA ALA A 93 -6.30 2.05 -9.66
C ALA A 93 -5.73 0.79 -8.99
N SER A 94 -4.41 0.56 -9.07
CA SER A 94 -3.77 -0.57 -8.39
C SER A 94 -3.74 -0.38 -6.86
N ILE A 95 -3.53 0.85 -6.37
CA ILE A 95 -3.59 1.18 -4.95
C ILE A 95 -5.02 1.07 -4.43
N VAL A 96 -6.01 1.61 -5.14
CA VAL A 96 -7.43 1.49 -4.80
C VAL A 96 -7.84 0.02 -4.64
N ARG A 97 -7.40 -0.85 -5.56
CA ARG A 97 -7.63 -2.30 -5.47
C ARG A 97 -6.99 -2.93 -4.23
N ARG A 98 -5.78 -2.54 -3.86
CA ARG A 98 -5.10 -3.03 -2.65
C ARG A 98 -5.82 -2.58 -1.38
N LEU A 99 -6.22 -1.31 -1.28
CA LEU A 99 -6.99 -0.79 -0.14
C LEU A 99 -8.33 -1.54 0.01
N THR A 100 -9.04 -1.74 -1.10
CA THR A 100 -10.29 -2.52 -1.11
C THR A 100 -10.07 -3.98 -0.70
N ALA A 101 -8.97 -4.60 -1.10
CA ALA A 101 -8.63 -5.96 -0.68
C ALA A 101 -8.33 -6.03 0.83
N LEU A 102 -7.56 -5.09 1.35
CA LEU A 102 -7.22 -5.02 2.77
C LEU A 102 -8.47 -4.77 3.63
N GLY A 103 -9.38 -3.89 3.20
CA GLY A 103 -10.66 -3.66 3.89
C GLY A 103 -11.52 -4.91 3.95
N ARG A 104 -11.50 -5.77 2.91
CA ARG A 104 -12.18 -7.08 2.95
C ARG A 104 -11.53 -8.05 3.93
N GLU A 105 -10.20 -8.02 4.07
CA GLU A 105 -9.48 -8.85 5.05
C GLU A 105 -9.79 -8.43 6.49
N LEU A 106 -9.83 -7.13 6.77
CA LEU A 106 -10.27 -6.59 8.07
C LEU A 106 -11.74 -6.91 8.40
N GLY A 107 -12.57 -7.20 7.39
CA GLY A 107 -13.95 -7.63 7.58
C GLY A 107 -14.13 -9.10 7.95
N ARG A 108 -13.04 -9.90 8.02
CA ARG A 108 -13.15 -11.33 8.34
C ARG A 108 -13.58 -11.56 9.80
N PRO A 109 -14.24 -12.68 10.11
CA PRO A 109 -14.74 -12.97 11.47
C PRO A 109 -13.68 -12.87 12.58
N GLN A 110 -12.43 -13.21 12.27
CA GLN A 110 -11.29 -13.11 13.20
C GLN A 110 -11.03 -11.68 13.71
N TYR A 111 -11.51 -10.65 13.01
CA TYR A 111 -11.41 -9.24 13.41
C TYR A 111 -12.77 -8.62 13.75
N GLY A 112 -13.87 -9.37 13.68
CA GLY A 112 -15.24 -8.85 13.75
C GLY A 112 -15.63 -8.20 15.10
N GLY A 113 -14.88 -8.48 16.18
CA GLY A 113 -15.09 -7.87 17.48
C GLY A 113 -14.17 -6.67 17.78
N ALA A 114 -13.20 -6.37 16.91
CA ALA A 114 -12.25 -5.30 17.14
C ALA A 114 -12.77 -3.97 16.55
N ALA A 115 -13.12 -3.02 17.42
CA ALA A 115 -13.57 -1.69 16.99
C ALA A 115 -12.55 -1.00 16.07
N GLN A 116 -11.26 -1.17 16.35
CA GLN A 116 -10.17 -0.67 15.50
C GLN A 116 -10.22 -1.24 14.08
N ALA A 117 -10.48 -2.55 13.92
CA ALA A 117 -10.56 -3.17 12.60
C ALA A 117 -11.78 -2.67 11.81
N ALA A 118 -12.91 -2.45 12.49
CA ALA A 118 -14.09 -1.84 11.88
C ALA A 118 -13.81 -0.40 11.41
N HIS A 119 -13.19 0.42 12.26
CA HIS A 119 -12.82 1.80 11.94
C HIS A 119 -11.84 1.89 10.76
N LEU A 120 -10.79 1.07 10.76
CA LEU A 120 -9.83 1.00 9.65
C LEU A 120 -10.51 0.58 8.35
N ARG A 121 -11.41 -0.40 8.41
CA ARG A 121 -12.16 -0.85 7.23
C ARG A 121 -12.99 0.28 6.63
N GLU A 122 -13.70 1.05 7.46
CA GLU A 122 -14.50 2.20 7.01
C GLU A 122 -13.61 3.27 6.35
N ARG A 123 -12.48 3.61 6.98
CA ARG A 123 -11.50 4.55 6.41
C ARG A 123 -10.99 4.08 5.05
N LEU A 124 -10.58 2.81 4.94
CA LEU A 124 -10.10 2.22 3.68
C LEU A 124 -11.17 2.27 2.58
N GLN A 125 -12.42 1.95 2.92
CA GLN A 125 -13.54 2.00 1.97
C GLN A 125 -13.82 3.42 1.50
N HIS A 126 -13.88 4.38 2.43
CA HIS A 126 -14.12 5.78 2.12
C HIS A 126 -13.02 6.35 1.20
N THR A 127 -11.75 6.14 1.54
CA THR A 127 -10.62 6.59 0.72
C THR A 127 -10.62 5.93 -0.66
N ALA A 128 -10.91 4.62 -0.75
CA ALA A 128 -10.99 3.92 -2.03
C ALA A 128 -12.10 4.48 -2.94
N VAL A 129 -13.25 4.88 -2.37
CA VAL A 129 -14.34 5.52 -3.11
C VAL A 129 -13.94 6.90 -3.62
N LEU A 130 -13.30 7.72 -2.78
CA LEU A 130 -12.83 9.05 -3.19
C LEU A 130 -11.80 8.96 -4.32
N ALA A 131 -10.81 8.08 -4.18
CA ALA A 131 -9.75 7.88 -5.16
C ALA A 131 -10.23 7.27 -6.49
N ALA A 132 -11.35 6.54 -6.49
CA ALA A 132 -11.94 6.00 -7.71
C ALA A 132 -12.87 6.98 -8.45
N SER A 133 -13.16 8.14 -7.85
CA SER A 133 -14.10 9.11 -8.43
C SER A 133 -13.48 9.80 -9.64
N PRO A 134 -14.21 9.97 -10.76
CA PRO A 134 -13.71 10.67 -11.95
C PRO A 134 -13.34 12.14 -11.69
N ALA A 135 -13.86 12.76 -10.61
CA ALA A 135 -13.46 14.09 -10.18
C ALA A 135 -12.03 14.16 -9.61
N ALA A 136 -11.44 13.01 -9.25
CA ALA A 136 -10.08 12.90 -8.73
C ALA A 136 -9.00 12.82 -9.85
N HIS A 137 -9.41 12.78 -11.11
CA HIS A 137 -8.51 12.83 -12.26
C HIS A 137 -8.80 14.11 -13.05
N PRO A 138 -7.86 15.07 -13.14
CA PRO A 138 -8.06 16.23 -14.02
C PRO A 138 -8.27 15.74 -15.46
N PRO A 139 -9.17 16.36 -16.24
CA PRO A 139 -9.38 15.96 -17.63
C PRO A 139 -8.06 16.13 -18.39
N GLU A 140 -7.56 15.05 -19.00
CA GLU A 140 -6.45 15.14 -19.94
C GLU A 140 -6.89 16.03 -21.11
N LEU A 141 -6.25 17.18 -21.26
CA LEU A 141 -6.46 18.06 -22.41
C LEU A 141 -5.89 17.35 -23.65
N PRO A 142 -6.67 17.20 -24.74
CA PRO A 142 -6.14 16.66 -25.98
C PRO A 142 -5.07 17.62 -26.54
N THR A 143 -3.87 17.09 -26.75
CA THR A 143 -2.78 17.70 -27.54
C THR A 143 -3.08 17.69 -29.02
#